data_AF-A0A150NAE9-F1
#
_entry.id   AF-A0A150NAE9-F1
#
_cell.length_a   1.000
_cell.length_b   1.000
_cell.length_c   1.000
_cell.angle_alpha   90.00
_cell.angle_beta   90.00
_cell.angle_gamma   90.00
#
_symmetry.space_group_name_H-M   'P 1'
#
loop_
_entity.id
_entity.type
_entity.pdbx_description
1 polymer ?
#
loop_
_entity_poly.entity_id
_entity_poly.type
_entity_poly.pdbx_seq_one_letter_code
_entity_poly.pdbx_strand_id
1 'polypeptide(L)'
;MNEQQRNELRAKAGDFKMYSLVLFSLGVFFYLGTIIPGALEEAKKPFALLAVAGCLAAALYCSRRAARYVCQLEEENPFEP
;
A
#
# COMPACT_ATOMS: atom_id res chain seq x y z
N MET A 1 13.36 23.39 -4.40
CA MET A 1 13.95 22.03 -4.54
C MET A 1 14.51 21.85 -5.95
N ASN A 2 15.67 21.20 -6.13
CA ASN A 2 16.25 20.95 -7.47
C ASN A 2 15.35 19.98 -8.28
N GLU A 3 15.29 20.13 -9.61
CA GLU A 3 14.47 19.28 -10.49
C GLU A 3 14.76 17.76 -10.34
N GLN A 4 16.02 17.40 -10.07
CA GLN A 4 16.39 16.01 -9.75
C GLN A 4 15.69 15.47 -8.50
N GLN A 5 15.61 16.27 -7.42
CA GLN A 5 14.97 15.83 -6.18
C GLN A 5 13.45 15.68 -6.35
N ARG A 6 12.83 16.52 -7.19
CA ARG A 6 11.42 16.36 -7.57
C ARG A 6 11.17 15.05 -8.32
N ASN A 7 12.01 14.74 -9.30
CA ASN A 7 11.87 13.48 -10.05
C ASN A 7 12.12 12.25 -9.18
N GLU A 8 13.07 12.29 -8.26
CA GLU A 8 13.28 11.21 -7.27
C GLU A 8 12.06 11.02 -6.35
N LEU A 9 11.49 12.11 -5.84
CA LEU A 9 10.28 12.03 -5.00
C LEU A 9 9.08 11.47 -5.79
N ARG A 10 8.96 11.82 -7.07
CA ARG A 10 7.89 11.32 -7.95
C ARG A 10 8.06 9.82 -8.26
N ALA A 11 9.30 9.38 -8.54
CA ALA A 11 9.62 7.97 -8.70
C ALA A 11 9.29 7.18 -7.41
N LYS A 12 9.70 7.71 -6.26
CA LYS A 12 9.45 7.10 -4.95
C LYS A 12 7.97 7.01 -4.61
N ALA A 13 7.17 8.01 -4.98
CA ALA A 13 5.71 7.96 -4.84
C ALA A 13 5.08 6.88 -5.73
N GLY A 14 5.61 6.71 -6.94
CA GLY A 14 5.25 5.60 -7.85
C GLY A 14 5.52 4.23 -7.22
N ASP A 15 6.71 4.04 -6.65
CA ASP A 15 7.08 2.80 -5.96
C ASP A 15 6.14 2.52 -4.78
N PHE A 16 5.89 3.51 -3.91
CA PHE A 16 4.97 3.32 -2.78
C PHE A 16 3.54 2.97 -3.22
N LYS A 17 3.07 3.52 -4.34
CA LYS A 17 1.78 3.17 -4.92
C LYS A 17 1.76 1.72 -5.42
N MET A 18 2.82 1.28 -6.09
CA MET A 18 2.94 -0.10 -6.57
C MET A 18 3.03 -1.09 -5.40
N TYR A 19 3.84 -0.79 -4.37
CA TYR A 19 3.92 -1.60 -3.15
C TYR A 19 2.57 -1.70 -2.43
N SER A 20 1.82 -0.60 -2.32
CA SER A 20 0.47 -0.61 -1.72
C SER A 20 -0.47 -1.55 -2.49
N LEU A 21 -0.41 -1.53 -3.81
CA LEU A 21 -1.25 -2.38 -4.68
C LEU A 21 -0.86 -3.87 -4.57
N VAL A 22 0.43 -4.17 -4.47
CA VAL A 22 0.95 -5.53 -4.25
C VAL A 22 0.53 -6.05 -2.87
N LEU A 23 0.72 -5.26 -1.80
CA LEU A 23 0.29 -5.60 -0.45
C LEU A 23 -1.22 -5.82 -0.34
N PHE A 24 -2.00 -4.99 -1.04
CA PHE A 24 -3.45 -5.14 -1.13
C PHE A 24 -3.83 -6.45 -1.84
N SER A 25 -3.23 -6.73 -3.00
CA SER A 25 -3.47 -7.96 -3.75
C SER A 25 -3.09 -9.19 -2.94
N LEU A 26 -1.95 -9.16 -2.24
CA LEU A 26 -1.51 -10.22 -1.35
C LEU A 26 -2.53 -10.47 -0.23
N GLY A 27 -3.06 -9.41 0.39
CA GLY A 27 -4.13 -9.50 1.39
C GLY A 27 -5.42 -10.13 0.84
N VAL A 28 -5.83 -9.79 -0.39
CA VAL A 28 -6.99 -10.38 -1.07
C VAL A 28 -6.77 -11.87 -1.33
N PHE A 29 -5.58 -12.27 -1.78
CA PHE A 29 -5.24 -13.69 -1.98
C PHE A 29 -5.27 -14.47 -0.67
N PHE A 30 -4.72 -13.93 0.41
CA PHE A 30 -4.81 -14.55 1.74
C PHE A 30 -6.27 -14.67 2.20
N TYR A 31 -7.10 -13.65 2.00
CA TYR A 31 -8.52 -13.70 2.33
C TYR A 31 -9.28 -14.76 1.54
N LEU A 32 -9.06 -14.83 0.21
CA LEU A 32 -9.63 -15.89 -0.63
C LEU A 32 -9.22 -17.29 -0.16
N GLY A 33 -7.95 -17.46 0.26
CA GLY A 33 -7.47 -18.70 0.86
C GLY A 33 -8.21 -19.10 2.15
N THR A 34 -8.74 -18.13 2.92
CA THR A 34 -9.54 -18.41 4.12
C THR A 34 -11.01 -18.77 3.86
N ILE A 35 -11.52 -18.45 2.65
CA ILE A 35 -12.90 -18.75 2.24
C ILE A 35 -13.05 -20.19 1.78
N ILE A 36 -11.98 -20.84 1.31
CA ILE A 36 -12.03 -22.22 0.80
C ILE A 36 -12.31 -23.19 1.98
N PRO A 37 -13.50 -23.82 2.04
CA PRO A 37 -13.83 -24.75 3.10
C PRO A 37 -12.96 -26.01 2.98
N GLY A 38 -12.36 -26.45 4.09
CA GLY A 38 -11.49 -27.63 4.14
C GLY A 38 -10.01 -27.40 3.81
N ALA A 39 -9.62 -26.21 3.36
CA ALA A 39 -8.21 -25.88 3.09
C ALA A 39 -7.41 -25.44 4.34
N LEU A 40 -8.09 -24.99 5.40
CA LEU A 40 -7.47 -24.49 6.63
C LEU A 40 -8.18 -25.07 7.84
N GLU A 41 -7.42 -25.65 8.78
CA GLU A 41 -7.94 -26.00 10.11
C GLU A 41 -8.58 -24.78 10.77
N GLU A 42 -9.76 -24.93 11.38
CA GLU A 42 -10.50 -23.81 12.01
C GLU A 42 -9.67 -23.06 13.05
N ALA A 43 -8.70 -23.73 13.68
CA ALA A 43 -7.74 -23.12 14.61
C ALA A 43 -6.78 -22.10 13.97
N LYS A 44 -6.49 -22.20 12.67
CA LYS A 44 -5.57 -21.31 11.93
C LYS A 44 -6.27 -20.16 11.20
N LYS A 45 -7.60 -20.26 11.06
CA LYS A 45 -8.48 -19.25 10.46
C LYS A 45 -8.31 -17.84 11.08
N PRO A 46 -8.24 -17.66 12.42
CA PRO A 46 -8.01 -16.33 13.00
C PRO A 46 -6.61 -15.79 12.71
N PHE A 47 -5.60 -16.66 12.60
CA PHE A 47 -4.22 -16.25 12.29
C PHE A 47 -4.09 -15.75 10.86
N ALA A 48 -4.76 -16.40 9.91
CA ALA A 48 -4.83 -15.96 8.52
C ALA A 48 -5.56 -14.61 8.37
N LEU A 49 -6.68 -14.41 9.08
CA LEU A 49 -7.37 -13.13 9.12
C LEU A 49 -6.52 -12.01 9.75
N LEU A 50 -5.72 -12.32 10.77
CA LEU A 50 -4.73 -11.40 11.34
C LEU A 50 -3.65 -11.00 10.34
N ALA A 51 -3.15 -11.96 9.54
CA ALA A 51 -2.18 -11.68 8.48
C ALA A 51 -2.78 -10.79 7.36
N VAL A 52 -4.04 -11.03 6.99
CA VAL A 52 -4.79 -10.17 6.05
C VAL A 52 -4.94 -8.75 6.62
N ALA A 53 -5.35 -8.62 7.88
CA ALA A 53 -5.49 -7.33 8.56
C ALA A 53 -4.15 -6.58 8.63
N GLY A 54 -3.05 -7.29 8.91
CA GLY A 54 -1.70 -6.72 8.89
C GLY A 54 -1.28 -6.22 7.50
N CYS A 55 -1.52 -7.01 6.45
CA CYS A 55 -1.25 -6.61 5.07
C CYS A 55 -2.08 -5.39 4.65
N LEU A 56 -3.36 -5.34 5.01
CA LEU A 56 -4.24 -4.20 4.74
C LEU A 56 -3.79 -2.94 5.49
N ALA A 57 -3.42 -3.06 6.77
CA ALA A 57 -2.92 -1.93 7.56
C ALA A 57 -1.62 -1.37 6.96
N ALA A 58 -0.68 -2.24 6.56
CA ALA A 58 0.56 -1.84 5.89
C ALA A 58 0.29 -1.20 4.51
N ALA A 59 -0.64 -1.76 3.72
CA ALA A 59 -1.04 -1.19 2.43
C ALA A 59 -1.63 0.21 2.58
N LEU A 60 -2.51 0.43 3.56
CA LEU A 60 -3.10 1.72 3.88
C LEU A 60 -2.06 2.71 4.39
N TYR A 61 -1.10 2.26 5.22
CA TYR A 61 0.01 3.10 5.68
C TYR A 61 0.87 3.57 4.51
N CYS A 62 1.31 2.65 3.63
CA CYS A 62 2.06 3.00 2.42
C CYS A 62 1.27 3.93 1.50
N SER A 63 -0.04 3.68 1.31
CA SER A 63 -0.91 4.52 0.48
C SER A 63 -1.04 5.95 1.03
N ARG A 64 -1.31 6.09 2.33
CA ARG A 64 -1.39 7.41 2.99
C ARG A 64 -0.08 8.18 2.93
N ARG A 65 1.04 7.48 3.07
CA ARG A 65 2.37 8.10 3.01
C ARG A 65 2.70 8.53 1.58
N ALA A 66 2.36 7.72 0.58
CA ALA A 66 2.47 8.09 -0.83
C ALA A 66 1.63 9.33 -1.16
N ALA A 67 0.36 9.35 -0.73
CA ALA A 67 -0.53 10.49 -0.93
C ALA A 67 -0.01 11.77 -0.25
N ARG A 68 0.56 11.66 0.96
CA ARG A 68 1.24 12.78 1.64
C ARG A 68 2.44 13.30 0.84
N TYR A 69 3.29 12.41 0.29
CA TYR A 69 4.44 12.84 -0.52
C TYR A 69 4.01 13.50 -1.83
N VAL A 70 2.93 13.02 -2.47
CA VAL A 70 2.37 13.65 -3.68
C VAL A 70 1.75 15.02 -3.34
N CYS A 71 0.96 15.14 -2.27
CA CYS A 71 0.43 16.43 -1.83
C CYS A 71 1.53 17.43 -1.49
N GLN A 72 2.62 17.01 -0.85
CA GLN A 72 3.74 17.91 -0.56
C GLN A 72 4.49 18.38 -1.83
N LEU A 73 4.61 17.51 -2.84
CA LEU A 73 5.15 17.90 -4.15
C LEU A 73 4.24 18.89 -4.90
N GLU A 74 2.92 18.79 -4.69
CA GLU A 74 1.90 19.63 -5.31
C GLU A 74 1.75 20.97 -4.58
N GLU A 75 1.82 20.99 -3.24
CA GLU A 75 1.89 22.22 -2.42
C GLU A 75 3.20 23.00 -2.62
N GLU A 76 4.31 22.34 -2.98
CA GLU A 76 5.58 23.02 -3.33
C GLU A 76 5.61 23.51 -4.81
N ASN A 77 4.55 23.27 -5.61
CA ASN A 77 4.33 23.90 -6.93
C ASN A 77 3.09 24.83 -6.92
N PRO A 78 3.09 25.96 -6.17
CA PRO A 78 2.00 26.92 -6.25
C PRO A 78 2.02 27.78 -7.54
N PHE A 79 3.02 27.67 -8.42
CA PHE A 79 3.12 28.51 -9.62
C PHE A 79 3.76 27.78 -10.82
N GLU A 80 2.92 27.31 -11.74
CA GLU A 80 3.16 27.45 -13.19
C GLU A 80 1.86 28.03 -13.80
N PRO A 81 1.80 29.35 -14.07
CA PRO A 81 0.89 29.93 -15.06
C PRO A 81 1.41 29.72 -16.50
#